data_AF-A0A528C9A7-F1
#
_entry.id   AF-A0A528C9A7-F1
#
_cell.length_a   1.000
_cell.length_b   1.000
_cell.length_c   1.000
_cell.angle_alpha   90.00
_cell.angle_beta   90.00
_cell.angle_gamma   90.00
#
_symmetry.space_group_name_H-M   'P 1'
#
loop_
_entity.id
_entity.type
_entity.pdbx_description
1 polymer ?
#
loop_
_entity_poly.entity_id
_entity_poly.type
_entity_poly.pdbx_seq_one_letter_code
_entity_poly.pdbx_strand_id
1 'polypeptide(L)' 'MTATQTSAGSLIREWRMRRRMSQLDLAMEAEISQRHLSFVESGRAAPSRDMVLHLAEHLS' A
#
# COMPACT_ATOMS: atom_id res chain seq x y z
N MET A 1 -6.63 24.43 10.18
CA MET A 1 -5.73 23.25 10.29
C MET A 1 -6.53 22.03 9.88
N THR A 2 -6.40 21.57 8.64
CA THR A 2 -7.08 20.35 8.16
C THR A 2 -6.37 19.14 8.74
N ALA A 3 -7.09 18.28 9.45
CA ALA A 3 -6.55 17.00 9.90
C ALA A 3 -6.03 16.23 8.67
N THR A 4 -4.77 15.80 8.71
CA THR A 4 -4.21 14.90 7.69
C THR A 4 -4.99 13.59 7.80
N GLN A 5 -6.00 13.41 6.97
CA GLN A 5 -6.75 12.15 6.93
C GLN A 5 -5.76 11.06 6.50
N THR A 6 -5.45 10.17 7.42
CA THR A 6 -4.66 8.97 7.16
C THR A 6 -5.35 8.16 6.08
N SER A 7 -4.75 8.06 4.88
CA SER A 7 -5.32 7.32 3.77
C SER A 7 -4.90 5.85 3.82
N ALA A 8 -5.67 4.98 3.16
CA ALA A 8 -5.28 3.57 3.02
C ALA A 8 -3.88 3.45 2.39
N GLY A 9 -3.57 4.27 1.38
CA GLY A 9 -2.26 4.31 0.74
C GLY A 9 -1.12 4.71 1.69
N SER A 10 -1.34 5.69 2.58
CA SER A 10 -0.33 6.08 3.56
C SER A 10 -0.08 4.99 4.60
N LEU A 11 -1.14 4.28 5.03
CA LEU A 11 -1.02 3.14 5.96
C LEU A 11 -0.27 1.98 5.31
N ILE A 12 -0.62 1.60 4.08
CA ILE A 12 0.07 0.54 3.31
C ILE A 12 1.56 0.85 3.22
N ARG A 13 1.91 2.09 2.85
CA ARG A 13 3.31 2.54 2.79
C ARG A 13 4.02 2.39 4.13
N GLU A 14 3.37 2.82 5.21
CA GLU A 14 3.94 2.79 6.55
C GLU A 14 4.27 1.34 6.98
N TRP A 15 3.31 0.43 6.84
CA TRP A 15 3.51 -0.99 7.17
C TRP A 15 4.57 -1.65 6.29
N ARG A 16 4.60 -1.34 5.00
CA ARG A 16 5.65 -1.82 4.09
C ARG A 16 7.04 -1.39 4.54
N MET A 17 7.20 -0.12 4.93
CA MET A 17 8.48 0.41 5.40
C MET A 17 8.89 -0.20 6.75
N ARG A 18 7.94 -0.47 7.67
CA ARG A 18 8.20 -1.18 8.94
C ARG A 18 8.78 -2.58 8.71
N ARG A 19 8.27 -3.30 7.70
CA ARG A 19 8.79 -4.59 7.24
C ARG A 19 10.04 -4.51 6.37
N ARG A 20 10.55 -3.29 6.09
CA ARG A 20 11.71 -3.02 5.23
C ARG A 20 11.58 -3.54 3.80
N MET A 21 10.36 -3.66 3.30
CA MET A 21 10.09 -4.10 1.94
C MET A 21 10.15 -2.90 0.97
N SER A 22 10.74 -3.07 -0.20
CA SER A 22 10.56 -2.12 -1.30
C SER A 22 9.15 -2.25 -1.90
N GLN A 23 8.72 -1.26 -2.71
CA GLN A 23 7.46 -1.40 -3.46
C GLN A 23 7.49 -2.61 -4.42
N LEU A 24 8.66 -2.96 -4.95
CA LEU A 24 8.79 -4.15 -5.80
C LEU A 24 8.59 -5.43 -4.99
N ASP A 25 9.18 -5.53 -3.80
CA ASP A 25 9.09 -6.72 -2.96
C ASP A 25 7.63 -7.01 -2.57
N LEU A 26 6.90 -6.01 -2.06
CA LEU A 26 5.49 -6.18 -1.69
C LEU A 26 4.62 -6.49 -2.92
N ALA A 27 4.90 -5.85 -4.05
CA ALA A 27 4.12 -6.09 -5.26
C ALA A 27 4.33 -7.51 -5.80
N MET A 28 5.54 -8.05 -5.69
CA MET A 28 5.84 -9.44 -6.06
C MET A 28 5.15 -10.43 -5.13
N GLU A 29 5.24 -10.23 -3.81
CA GLU A 29 4.56 -11.11 -2.84
C GLU A 29 3.04 -11.10 -3.00
N ALA A 30 2.47 -9.92 -3.26
CA ALA A 30 1.04 -9.75 -3.46
C ALA A 30 0.60 -9.97 -4.92
N GLU A 31 1.48 -10.43 -5.82
CA GLU A 31 1.17 -10.68 -7.24
C GLU A 31 0.45 -9.50 -7.95
N ILE A 32 0.83 -8.26 -7.61
CA ILE A 32 0.29 -7.05 -8.24
C ILE A 32 1.39 -6.26 -8.98
N SER A 33 0.97 -5.29 -9.79
CA SER A 33 1.92 -4.36 -10.38
C SER A 33 2.52 -3.42 -9.34
N GLN A 34 3.87 -3.35 -9.29
CA GLN A 34 4.60 -2.34 -8.51
C GLN A 34 4.16 -0.91 -8.85
N ARG A 35 3.86 -0.63 -10.12
CA ARG A 35 3.37 0.68 -10.56
C ARG A 35 2.03 1.01 -9.91
N HIS A 36 1.13 0.05 -9.84
CA HIS A 36 -0.18 0.24 -9.22
C HIS A 36 -0.05 0.47 -7.71
N LEU A 37 0.78 -0.33 -7.02
CA LEU A 37 1.11 -0.10 -5.61
C LEU A 37 1.68 1.30 -5.38
N SER A 38 2.57 1.77 -6.26
CA SER A 38 3.14 3.12 -6.20
C SER A 38 2.07 4.21 -6.32
N PHE A 39 1.07 4.02 -7.19
CA PHE A 39 -0.06 4.95 -7.32
C PHE A 39 -0.96 4.94 -6.08
N VAL A 40 -1.21 3.77 -5.49
CA VAL A 40 -1.97 3.65 -4.24
C VAL A 40 -1.26 4.40 -3.11
N GLU A 41 0.03 4.15 -2.91
CA GLU A 41 0.80 4.80 -1.83
C GLU A 41 0.93 6.32 -2.00
N SER A 42 0.92 6.82 -3.24
CA SER A 42 0.98 8.25 -3.55
C SER A 42 -0.40 8.92 -3.65
N GLY A 43 -1.48 8.18 -3.42
CA GLY A 43 -2.85 8.68 -3.51
C GLY A 43 -3.35 8.96 -4.94
N ARG A 44 -2.61 8.53 -5.96
CA ARG A 44 -3.00 8.63 -7.37
C ARG A 44 -4.03 7.57 -7.79
N ALA A 45 -4.16 6.50 -7.00
CA ALA A 45 -5.18 5.48 -7.16
C ALA A 45 -5.81 5.15 -5.80
N ALA A 46 -7.13 4.98 -5.78
CA ALA A 46 -7.85 4.45 -4.62
C ALA A 46 -7.85 2.92 -4.71
N PRO A 47 -7.32 2.19 -3.71
CA PRO A 47 -7.40 0.73 -3.70
C PRO A 47 -8.84 0.29 -3.43
N SER A 48 -9.26 -0.83 -4.02
CA SER A 48 -10.51 -1.49 -3.64
C SER A 48 -10.39 -2.10 -2.24
N ARG A 49 -11.53 -2.43 -1.61
CA ARG A 49 -11.53 -3.14 -0.33
C ARG A 49 -10.75 -4.46 -0.41
N ASP A 50 -10.95 -5.22 -1.48
CA ASP A 50 -10.28 -6.51 -1.67
C ASP A 50 -8.78 -6.35 -1.84
N MET A 51 -8.33 -5.31 -2.56
CA MET A 51 -6.90 -5.01 -2.67
C MET A 51 -6.29 -4.65 -1.31
N VAL A 52 -7.02 -3.90 -0.46
CA VAL A 52 -6.54 -3.58 0.90
C VAL A 52 -6.40 -4.84 1.74
N LEU A 53 -7.39 -5.74 1.71
CA LEU A 53 -7.32 -7.00 2.44
C LEU A 53 -6.18 -7.88 1.94
N HIS A 54 -6.05 -8.02 0.62
CA HIS A 54 -4.97 -8.77 -0.02
C HIS A 54 -3.59 -8.24 0.39
N LEU A 55 -3.38 -6.92 0.31
CA LEU A 55 -2.12 -6.32 0.76
C LEU A 55 -1.88 -6.50 2.26
N ALA A 56 -2.93 -6.51 3.09
CA ALA A 56 -2.79 -6.69 4.53
C ALA A 56 -2.25 -8.08 4.90
N GLU A 57 -2.55 -9.12 4.13
CA GLU A 57 -2.02 -10.47 4.32
C GLU A 57 -0.48 -10.49 4.25
N HIS A 58 0.09 -9.71 3.34
CA HIS A 58 1.54 -9.56 3.12
C HIS A 58 2.20 -8.47 3.98
N LEU A 59 1.42 -7.76 4.81
CA LEU A 59 1.89 -6.64 5.64
C LEU A 59 1.84 -6.93 7.15
N SER A 60 1.45 -8.15 7.53
CA SER A 60 1.15 -8.63 8.89
C SER A 60 2.24 -8.52 9.97
#